data_AF-A0A6B1BCU0-F1
#
_entry.id   AF-A0A6B1BCU0-F1
#
_cell.length_a   1.000
_cell.length_b   1.000
_cell.length_c   1.000
_cell.angle_alpha   90.00
_cell.angle_beta   90.00
_cell.angle_gamma   90.00
#
_symmetry.space_group_name_H-M   'P 1'
#
loop_
_entity.id
_entity.type
_entity.pdbx_description
1 polymer ?
#
loop_
_entity_poly.entity_id
_entity_poly.type
_entity_poly.pdbx_seq_one_letter_code
_entity_poly.pdbx_strand_id
1 'polypeptide(L)'
;MNRRLLDILACPMDKHYPLELYGDDNSDTIQTALLYCTECGRFYVVDGGIPILLPDDLRDRDAEINVIKNIPNLPDKITLHGKPWKIT
;
A
#
# COMPACT_ATOMS: atom_id res chain seq x y z
N MET A 1 -9.99 5.17 5.23
CA MET A 1 -9.51 4.16 6.19
C MET A 1 -9.21 4.86 7.50
N ASN A 2 -9.78 4.40 8.62
CA ASN A 2 -9.46 4.98 9.92
C ASN A 2 -7.97 4.78 10.24
N ARG A 3 -7.26 5.84 10.61
CA ARG A 3 -5.82 5.80 10.87
C ARG A 3 -5.43 4.78 11.95
N ARG A 4 -6.28 4.56 12.96
CA ARG A 4 -6.05 3.56 14.02
C ARG A 4 -5.97 2.12 13.53
N LEU A 5 -6.45 1.83 12.31
CA LEU A 5 -6.29 0.51 11.71
C LEU A 5 -4.83 0.18 11.43
N LEU A 6 -3.96 1.18 11.22
CA LEU A 6 -2.54 0.96 11.00
C LEU A 6 -1.85 0.28 12.18
N ASP A 7 -2.38 0.44 13.39
CA ASP A 7 -1.84 -0.16 14.62
C ASP A 7 -2.10 -1.67 14.71
N ILE A 8 -2.97 -2.21 13.84
CA ILE A 8 -3.35 -3.64 13.83
C ILE A 8 -3.17 -4.31 12.47
N LEU A 9 -3.04 -3.54 11.39
CA LEU A 9 -2.90 -4.07 10.05
C LEU A 9 -1.50 -4.68 9.85
N ALA A 10 -1.50 -5.97 9.54
CA ALA A 10 -0.31 -6.71 9.15
C ALA A 10 -0.39 -7.09 7.66
N CYS A 11 0.76 -7.40 7.09
CA CYS A 11 0.84 -7.91 5.72
C CYS A 11 0.06 -9.24 5.60
N PRO A 12 -0.85 -9.39 4.61
CA PRO A 12 -1.63 -10.61 4.43
C PRO A 12 -0.80 -11.82 3.98
N MET A 13 0.43 -11.62 3.49
CA MET A 13 1.28 -12.69 2.94
C MET A 13 2.21 -13.34 3.96
N ASP A 14 2.86 -12.54 4.80
CA ASP A 14 3.86 -12.99 5.77
C ASP A 14 3.49 -12.65 7.22
N LYS A 15 2.39 -11.92 7.44
CA LYS A 15 1.92 -11.44 8.75
C LYS A 15 2.86 -10.43 9.41
N HIS A 16 3.77 -9.81 8.65
CA HIS A 16 4.66 -8.77 9.16
C HIS A 16 3.88 -7.53 9.60
N TYR A 17 4.33 -6.94 10.71
CA TYR A 17 3.86 -5.67 11.26
C TYR A 17 5.07 -4.88 11.78
N PRO A 18 5.12 -3.55 11.59
CA PRO A 18 4.11 -2.69 10.96
C PRO A 18 4.25 -2.57 9.43
N LEU A 19 3.17 -2.14 8.78
CA LEU A 19 3.19 -1.68 7.39
C LEU A 19 3.55 -0.20 7.34
N GLU A 20 4.51 0.18 6.50
CA GLU A 20 4.86 1.58 6.27
C GLU A 20 3.79 2.27 5.42
N LEU A 21 3.40 3.49 5.77
CA LEU A 21 2.39 4.27 5.07
C LEU A 21 3.03 5.37 4.20
N TYR A 22 2.57 5.49 2.96
CA TYR A 22 2.95 6.54 2.02
C TYR A 22 1.70 7.22 1.43
N GLY A 23 1.80 8.51 1.12
CA GLY A 23 0.67 9.30 0.61
C GLY A 23 -0.30 9.80 1.68
N ASP A 24 0.13 9.81 2.94
CA ASP A 24 -0.65 10.30 4.07
C ASP A 24 -0.82 11.83 4.02
N ASP A 25 -2.06 12.29 4.17
CA ASP A 25 -2.42 13.70 4.27
C ASP A 25 -2.51 14.18 5.73
N ASN A 26 -2.11 13.35 6.70
CA ASN A 26 -2.23 13.56 8.14
C ASN A 26 -3.68 13.75 8.63
N SER A 27 -4.67 13.28 7.87
CA SER A 27 -6.05 13.23 8.32
C SER A 27 -6.31 12.02 9.21
N ASP A 28 -7.42 12.03 9.96
CA ASP A 28 -7.87 10.88 10.74
C ASP A 28 -8.40 9.73 9.83
N THR A 29 -8.78 10.07 8.60
CA THR A 29 -9.32 9.14 7.61
C THR A 29 -8.54 9.20 6.30
N ILE A 30 -7.64 8.25 6.13
CA ILE A 30 -6.80 8.10 4.94
C ILE A 30 -7.67 7.72 3.73
N GLN A 31 -7.73 8.57 2.69
CA GLN A 31 -8.52 8.30 1.48
C GLN A 31 -7.71 7.54 0.42
N THR A 32 -6.51 8.02 0.12
CA THR A 32 -5.61 7.42 -0.87
C THR A 32 -4.23 7.27 -0.25
N ALA A 33 -3.69 6.06 -0.26
CA ALA A 33 -2.37 5.79 0.30
C ALA A 33 -1.80 4.47 -0.23
N LEU A 34 -0.54 4.23 0.10
CA LEU A 34 0.15 2.97 -0.15
C LEU A 34 0.71 2.43 1.17
N LEU A 35 0.43 1.15 1.43
CA LEU A 35 0.96 0.38 2.54
C LEU A 35 2.09 -0.50 2.04
N TYR A 36 3.24 -0.49 2.69
CA TYR A 36 4.41 -1.27 2.28
C TYR A 36 4.89 -2.21 3.39
N CYS A 37 5.05 -3.48 3.05
CA CYS A 37 5.67 -4.47 3.92
C CYS A 37 7.19 -4.46 3.71
N THR A 38 7.93 -4.18 4.77
CA THR A 38 9.40 -4.16 4.76
C THR A 38 10.04 -5.55 4.77
N GLU A 39 9.29 -6.60 5.11
CA GLU A 39 9.78 -7.99 5.14
C GLU A 39 9.69 -8.65 3.75
N CYS A 40 8.49 -8.84 3.19
CA CYS A 40 8.38 -9.45 1.86
C CYS A 40 8.52 -8.47 0.67
N GLY A 41 8.49 -7.15 0.93
CA GLY A 41 8.61 -6.10 -0.09
C GLY A 41 7.34 -5.84 -0.90
N ARG A 42 6.18 -6.33 -0.44
CA ARG A 42 4.89 -6.09 -1.10
C ARG A 42 4.31 -4.75 -0.70
N PHE A 43 3.66 -4.09 -1.65
CA PHE A 43 2.82 -2.94 -1.36
C PHE A 43 1.33 -3.27 -1.57
N TYR A 44 0.47 -2.49 -0.96
CA TYR A 44 -0.99 -2.53 -1.09
C TYR A 44 -1.51 -1.11 -1.18
N VAL A 45 -2.61 -0.90 -1.90
CA VAL A 45 -3.19 0.44 -2.05
C VAL A 45 -4.38 0.64 -1.11
N VAL A 46 -4.58 1.88 -0.69
CA VAL A 46 -5.83 2.38 -0.10
C VAL A 46 -6.46 3.27 -1.16
N ASP A 47 -7.70 2.97 -1.55
CA ASP A 47 -8.47 3.75 -2.52
C ASP A 47 -9.88 4.02 -1.98
N GLY A 48 -10.34 5.27 -2.07
CA GLY A 48 -11.60 5.71 -1.45
C GLY A 48 -11.71 5.38 0.04
N GLY A 49 -10.57 5.28 0.73
CA GLY A 49 -10.49 4.89 2.13
C GLY A 49 -10.66 3.41 2.42
N ILE A 50 -10.62 2.54 1.40
CA ILE A 50 -10.69 1.09 1.53
C ILE A 50 -9.29 0.50 1.30
N PRO A 51 -8.67 -0.16 2.29
CA PRO A 51 -7.41 -0.88 2.08
C PRO A 51 -7.64 -2.15 1.27
N ILE A 52 -6.98 -2.28 0.13
CA ILE A 52 -7.08 -3.44 -0.78
C ILE A 52 -5.91 -4.39 -0.48
N LEU A 53 -6.12 -5.34 0.44
CA LEU A 53 -5.12 -6.31 0.92
C LEU A 53 -5.27 -7.68 0.25
N LEU A 54 -5.49 -7.70 -1.07
CA LEU A 54 -5.67 -8.95 -1.81
C LEU A 54 -4.35 -9.70 -2.00
N PRO A 55 -4.39 -11.06 -2.02
CA PRO A 55 -3.29 -11.89 -2.50
C PRO A 55 -2.88 -11.56 -3.94
N ASP A 56 -1.62 -11.84 -4.30
CA ASP A 56 -1.03 -11.43 -5.58
C ASP A 56 -1.82 -11.91 -6.82
N ASP A 57 -2.43 -13.09 -6.75
CA ASP A 57 -3.21 -13.72 -7.82
C ASP A 57 -4.59 -13.08 -8.06
N LEU A 58 -5.08 -12.28 -7.10
CA LEU A 58 -6.38 -11.62 -7.16
C LEU A 58 -6.28 -10.11 -7.38
N ARG A 59 -5.08 -9.59 -7.64
CA ARG A 59 -4.84 -8.14 -7.79
C ARG A 59 -4.98 -7.68 -9.24
N ASP A 60 -5.56 -6.50 -9.40
CA ASP A 60 -5.67 -5.80 -10.68
C ASP A 60 -4.57 -4.74 -10.80
N ARG A 61 -3.60 -5.00 -11.68
CA ARG A 61 -2.46 -4.11 -11.89
C ARG A 61 -2.89 -2.72 -12.33
N ASP A 62 -3.80 -2.60 -13.29
CA ASP A 62 -4.10 -1.31 -13.90
C ASP A 62 -4.91 -0.44 -12.93
N ALA A 63 -5.82 -1.05 -12.15
CA ALA A 63 -6.51 -0.38 -11.06
C ALA A 63 -5.52 0.17 -10.02
N GLU A 64 -4.59 -0.66 -9.53
CA GLU A 64 -3.62 -0.24 -8.52
C GLU A 64 -2.65 0.83 -9.03
N ILE A 65 -2.17 0.70 -10.26
CA ILE A 65 -1.27 1.70 -10.87
C ILE A 65 -1.96 3.07 -10.99
N ASN A 66 -3.27 3.11 -11.26
CA ASN A 66 -4.01 4.37 -11.32
C ASN A 66 -4.09 5.06 -9.96
N VAL A 67 -4.20 4.31 -8.86
CA VAL A 67 -4.15 4.85 -7.50
C VAL A 67 -2.74 5.35 -7.17
N ILE A 68 -1.72 4.55 -7.47
CA ILE A 68 -0.31 4.83 -7.16
C ILE A 68 0.18 6.11 -7.83
N LYS A 69 -0.26 6.41 -9.05
CA LYS A 69 0.08 7.66 -9.76
C LYS A 69 -0.30 8.93 -8.99
N ASN A 70 -1.27 8.85 -8.09
CA ASN A 70 -1.73 9.98 -7.29
C ASN A 70 -0.95 10.13 -5.97
N ILE A 71 0.01 9.24 -5.69
CA ILE A 71 0.80 9.25 -4.46
C ILE A 71 2.17 9.88 -4.76
N PRO A 72 2.48 11.08 -4.24
CA PRO A 72 3.76 11.73 -4.49
C PRO A 72 4.88 11.08 -3.67
N ASN A 73 6.12 11.21 -4.16
CA ASN A 73 7.36 10.91 -3.42
C ASN A 73 7.49 9.47 -2.91
N LEU A 74 7.10 8.47 -3.71
CA LEU A 74 7.37 7.07 -3.39
C LEU A 74 8.87 6.74 -3.49
N PRO A 75 9.46 6.02 -2.52
CA PRO A 75 10.87 5.66 -2.53
C PRO A 75 11.18 4.54 -3.52
N ASP A 76 12.46 4.46 -3.95
CA ASP A 76 12.97 3.50 -4.93
C ASP A 76 12.71 2.02 -4.55
N LYS A 77 12.71 1.71 -3.25
CA LYS A 77 12.39 0.37 -2.75
C LYS A 77 10.98 -0.10 -3.11
N ILE A 78 10.07 0.83 -3.43
CA ILE A 78 8.70 0.55 -3.87
C ILE A 78 8.61 0.64 -5.38
N THR A 79 9.13 1.70 -5.99
CA THR A 79 8.99 1.93 -7.44
C THR A 79 9.76 0.92 -8.28
N LEU A 80 10.98 0.56 -7.87
CA LEU A 80 11.89 -0.34 -8.60
C LEU A 80 11.81 -1.79 -8.11
N HIS A 81 11.59 -1.99 -6.81
CA HIS A 81 11.70 -3.30 -6.15
C HIS A 81 10.41 -3.77 -5.48
N GLY A 82 9.35 -2.97 -5.53
CA GLY A 82 8.06 -3.32 -4.97
C GLY A 82 7.48 -4.56 -5.63
N LYS A 83 6.81 -5.37 -4.82
CA LYS A 83 5.98 -6.48 -5.28
C LYS A 83 4.50 -6.10 -5.14
N PRO A 84 3.61 -6.64 -5.98
CA PRO A 84 3.88 -7.56 -7.09
C PRO A 84 4.28 -6.84 -8.38
N TRP A 85 4.07 -5.52 -8.48
CA TRP A 85 4.30 -4.78 -9.72
C TRP A 85 5.57 -3.96 -9.67
N LYS A 86 6.29 -3.94 -10.79
CA LYS A 86 7.25 -2.87 -11.08
C LYS A 86 6.46 -1.65 -11.58
N ILE A 87 6.62 -0.53 -10.88
CA ILE A 87 5.87 0.71 -11.14
C ILE A 87 6.61 1.56 -12.19
N THR A 88 7.94 1.42 -12.28
CA THR A 88 8.81 2.08 -13.28
C THR A 88 9.11 1.17 -14.46
#